data_AF-A0A0D0A7S1-F1
#
_entry.id   AF-A0A0D0A7S1-F1
#
_cell.length_a   1.000
_cell.length_b   1.000
_cell.length_c   1.000
_cell.angle_alpha   90.00
_cell.angle_beta   90.00
_cell.angle_gamma   90.00
#
_symmetry.space_group_name_H-M   'P 1'
#
loop_
_entity.id
_entity.type
_entity.pdbx_description
1 polymer ?
#
loop_
_entity_poly.entity_id
_entity_poly.type
_entity_poly.pdbx_seq_one_letter_code
_entity_poly.pdbx_strand_id
1 'polypeptide(L)'
;MDNDSTLEDMRIEWCKARARVMRWAEEVELLKEETRRIQQFFEWDAQRWDERGLGNALQDADECEGQMAYAKHQAILRRMLAESFKTSWADTLAFVDSFKDMDLDTSST
;
A
#
# COMPACT_ATOMS: atom_id res chain seq x y z
N MET A 1 -4.72 -44.62 27.10
CA MET A 1 -5.06 -43.25 27.55
C MET A 1 -4.30 -42.18 26.74
N ASP A 2 -3.26 -42.50 25.96
CA ASP A 2 -2.45 -41.50 25.22
C ASP A 2 -3.03 -41.00 23.88
N ASN A 3 -3.93 -41.76 23.25
CA ASN A 3 -4.45 -41.40 21.92
C ASN A 3 -5.28 -40.09 21.93
N ASP A 4 -6.02 -39.85 23.01
CA ASP A 4 -6.85 -38.64 23.17
C ASP A 4 -5.98 -37.38 23.30
N SER A 5 -4.89 -37.45 24.08
CA SER A 5 -3.92 -36.35 24.21
C SER A 5 -3.27 -36.01 22.86
N THR A 6 -2.88 -37.03 22.08
CA THR A 6 -2.25 -36.78 20.77
C THR A 6 -3.21 -36.16 19.75
N LEU A 7 -4.49 -36.53 19.80
CA LEU A 7 -5.51 -35.95 18.94
C LEU A 7 -5.82 -34.51 19.34
N GLU A 8 -5.84 -34.21 20.63
CA GLU A 8 -6.01 -32.86 21.15
C GLU A 8 -4.84 -31.95 20.76
N ASP A 9 -3.60 -32.43 20.88
CA ASP A 9 -2.40 -31.71 20.44
C ASP A 9 -2.44 -31.41 18.94
N MET A 10 -2.84 -32.38 18.10
CA MET A 10 -3.01 -32.15 16.66
C MET A 10 -4.08 -31.11 16.35
N ARG A 11 -5.21 -31.11 17.07
CA ARG A 11 -6.27 -30.11 16.90
C ARG A 11 -5.80 -28.72 17.27
N ILE A 12 -5.05 -28.60 18.37
CA ILE A 12 -4.45 -27.33 18.81
C ILE A 12 -3.50 -26.80 17.73
N GLU A 13 -2.61 -27.63 17.20
CA GLU A 13 -1.69 -27.22 16.14
C GLU A 13 -2.40 -26.83 14.85
N TRP A 14 -3.45 -27.55 14.48
CA TRP A 14 -4.29 -27.18 13.34
C TRP A 14 -4.98 -25.83 13.55
N CYS A 15 -5.57 -25.59 14.73
CA CYS A 15 -6.19 -24.31 15.08
C CYS A 15 -5.18 -23.16 15.02
N LYS A 16 -3.95 -23.37 15.52
CA LYS A 16 -2.87 -22.37 15.43
C LYS A 16 -2.43 -22.11 14.00
N ALA A 17 -2.31 -23.14 13.17
CA ALA A 17 -1.97 -23.01 11.76
C ALA A 17 -3.06 -22.25 11.00
N ARG A 18 -4.33 -22.61 11.21
CA ARG A 18 -5.48 -21.94 10.60
C ARG A 18 -5.56 -20.47 11.01
N ALA A 19 -5.37 -20.17 12.29
CA ALA A 19 -5.36 -18.79 12.78
C ALA A 19 -4.24 -17.94 12.14
N ARG A 20 -3.07 -18.52 11.90
CA ARG A 20 -1.96 -17.85 11.19
C ARG A 20 -2.31 -17.57 9.74
N VAL A 21 -2.91 -18.53 9.03
CA VAL A 21 -3.35 -18.34 7.63
C VAL A 21 -4.39 -17.22 7.55
N MET A 22 -5.38 -17.21 8.44
CA MET A 22 -6.41 -16.17 8.46
C MET A 22 -5.81 -14.77 8.73
N ARG A 23 -4.87 -14.66 9.68
CA ARG A 23 -4.18 -13.40 9.96
C ARG A 23 -3.34 -12.94 8.76
N TRP A 24 -2.61 -13.86 8.14
CA TRP A 24 -1.80 -13.54 6.96
C TRP A 24 -2.67 -13.00 5.81
N ALA A 25 -3.85 -13.61 5.58
CA ALA A 25 -4.79 -13.12 4.59
C ALA A 25 -5.26 -11.68 4.88
N GLU A 26 -5.54 -11.36 6.15
CA GLU A 26 -5.88 -9.99 6.57
C GLU A 26 -4.71 -9.02 6.36
N GLU A 27 -3.50 -9.40 6.74
CA GLU A 27 -2.29 -8.58 6.58
C GLU A 27 -2.01 -8.26 5.10
N VAL A 28 -2.21 -9.23 4.20
CA VAL A 28 -2.08 -9.02 2.75
C VAL A 28 -3.10 -8.00 2.24
N GLU A 29 -4.35 -8.07 2.66
CA GLU A 29 -5.37 -7.08 2.26
C GLU A 29 -5.08 -5.68 2.80
N LEU A 30 -4.61 -5.59 4.04
CA LEU A 30 -4.19 -4.32 4.63
C LEU A 30 -3.01 -3.71 3.87
N LEU A 31 -2.03 -4.53 3.46
CA LEU A 31 -0.88 -4.06 2.70
C LEU A 31 -1.30 -3.52 1.33
N LYS A 32 -2.22 -4.19 0.63
CA LYS A 32 -2.75 -3.70 -0.66
C LYS A 32 -3.42 -2.34 -0.52
N GLU A 33 -4.25 -2.19 0.51
CA GLU A 33 -4.91 -0.91 0.79
C GLU A 33 -3.91 0.18 1.16
N GLU A 34 -2.86 -0.16 1.92
CA GLU A 34 -1.81 0.80 2.26
C GLU A 34 -1.02 1.26 1.02
N THR A 35 -0.67 0.35 0.11
CA THR A 35 -0.03 0.72 -1.16
C THR A 35 -0.91 1.69 -1.96
N ARG A 36 -2.24 1.47 -1.98
CA ARG A 36 -3.20 2.39 -2.61
C ARG A 36 -3.26 3.75 -1.91
N ARG A 37 -3.23 3.78 -0.58
CA ARG A 37 -3.25 5.02 0.23
C ARG A 37 -1.99 5.85 0.03
N ILE A 38 -0.82 5.22 0.03
CA ILE A 38 0.46 5.88 -0.20
C ILE A 38 0.48 6.60 -1.56
N GLN A 39 -0.02 5.97 -2.62
CA GLN A 39 -0.11 6.60 -3.94
C GLN A 39 -1.02 7.84 -3.94
N GLN A 40 -2.21 7.73 -3.33
CA GLN A 40 -3.13 8.87 -3.21
C GLN A 40 -2.55 10.00 -2.35
N PHE A 41 -1.84 9.66 -1.29
CA PHE A 41 -1.19 10.65 -0.42
C PHE A 41 -0.16 11.47 -1.18
N PHE A 42 0.71 10.82 -1.99
CA PHE A 42 1.70 11.54 -2.79
C PHE A 42 1.07 12.45 -3.84
N GLU A 43 0.00 12.01 -4.50
CA GLU A 43 -0.71 12.84 -5.47
C GLU A 43 -1.38 14.03 -4.80
N TRP A 44 -2.05 13.81 -3.65
CA TRP A 44 -2.62 14.89 -2.85
C TRP A 44 -1.57 15.90 -2.37
N ASP A 45 -0.41 15.43 -1.88
CA ASP A 45 0.66 16.33 -1.44
C ASP A 45 1.28 17.08 -2.63
N ALA A 46 1.39 16.45 -3.81
CA ALA A 46 1.84 17.11 -5.03
C ALA A 46 0.89 18.24 -5.44
N GLN A 47 -0.43 18.00 -5.43
CA GLN A 47 -1.44 19.03 -5.70
C GLN A 47 -1.35 20.19 -4.71
N ARG A 48 -1.15 19.89 -3.42
CA ARG A 48 -0.94 20.91 -2.40
C ARG A 48 0.30 21.78 -2.68
N TRP A 49 1.37 21.22 -3.24
CA TRP A 49 2.52 22.00 -3.68
C TRP A 49 2.22 22.85 -4.92
N ASP A 50 1.48 22.34 -5.89
CA ASP A 50 1.06 23.13 -7.07
C ASP A 50 0.20 24.34 -6.65
N GLU A 51 -0.75 24.15 -5.73
CA GLU A 51 -1.57 25.23 -5.16
C GLU A 51 -0.74 26.29 -4.45
N ARG A 52 0.28 25.87 -3.67
CA ARG A 52 1.21 26.80 -3.00
C ARG A 52 1.99 27.65 -3.98
N GLY A 53 2.39 27.09 -5.13
CA GLY A 53 3.05 27.84 -6.19
C GLY A 53 2.15 28.93 -6.79
N LEU A 54 0.83 28.73 -6.80
CA LEU A 54 -0.12 29.71 -7.33
C LEU A 54 -0.51 30.80 -6.31
N GLY A 55 -0.47 30.48 -5.01
CA GLY A 55 -0.96 31.36 -3.94
C GLY A 55 -0.09 32.57 -3.59
N ASN A 56 1.15 32.64 -4.07
CA ASN A 56 2.13 33.66 -3.62
C ASN A 56 2.19 34.94 -4.48
N ALA A 57 1.13 35.22 -5.25
CA ALA A 57 1.04 36.38 -6.15
C ALA A 57 1.10 37.77 -5.46
N LEU A 58 1.22 37.85 -4.13
CA LEU A 58 1.29 39.09 -3.35
C LEU A 58 2.71 39.44 -2.85
N GLN A 59 3.73 38.63 -3.19
CA GLN A 59 5.12 38.84 -2.80
C GLN A 59 5.96 39.51 -3.91
N ASP A 60 7.15 40.00 -3.53
CA ASP A 60 8.11 40.60 -4.45
C ASP A 60 8.46 39.62 -5.58
N ALA A 61 8.65 40.14 -6.80
CA ALA A 61 8.64 39.31 -8.01
C ALA A 61 9.74 38.23 -8.01
N ASP A 62 10.93 38.57 -7.53
CA ASP A 62 12.08 37.65 -7.45
C ASP A 62 11.89 36.56 -6.38
N GLU A 63 11.31 36.91 -5.24
CA GLU A 63 10.99 35.93 -4.18
C GLU A 63 9.88 34.98 -4.62
N CYS A 64 8.92 35.49 -5.39
CA CYS A 64 7.82 34.73 -5.96
C CYS A 64 8.32 33.68 -6.97
N GLU A 65 9.24 34.05 -7.86
CA GLU A 65 9.81 33.12 -8.85
C GLU A 65 10.51 31.92 -8.19
N GLY A 66 11.36 32.17 -7.19
CA GLY A 66 12.08 31.11 -6.48
C GLY A 66 11.15 30.15 -5.75
N GLN A 67 10.11 30.68 -5.09
CA GLN A 67 9.11 29.85 -4.40
C GLN A 67 8.26 29.04 -5.37
N MET A 68 7.84 29.62 -6.50
CA MET A 68 7.13 28.92 -7.56
C MET A 68 7.96 27.78 -8.14
N ALA A 69 9.24 28.03 -8.42
CA ALA A 69 10.16 27.02 -8.92
C ALA A 69 10.34 25.88 -7.90
N TYR A 70 10.51 26.21 -6.62
CA TYR A 70 10.62 25.22 -5.56
C TYR A 70 9.34 24.40 -5.40
N ALA A 71 8.18 25.05 -5.39
CA ALA A 71 6.88 24.38 -5.28
C ALA A 71 6.65 23.38 -6.43
N LYS A 72 6.92 23.79 -7.67
CA LYS A 72 6.89 22.90 -8.84
C LYS A 72 7.85 21.72 -8.70
N HIS A 73 9.07 21.97 -8.24
CA HIS A 73 10.05 20.91 -8.02
C HIS A 73 9.56 19.90 -6.97
N GLN A 74 8.99 20.38 -5.85
CA GLN A 74 8.43 19.52 -4.81
C GLN A 74 7.27 18.67 -5.35
N ALA A 75 6.37 19.25 -6.15
CA ALA A 75 5.26 18.52 -6.78
C ALA A 75 5.76 17.42 -7.73
N ILE A 76 6.76 17.72 -8.58
CA ILE A 76 7.38 16.75 -9.48
C ILE A 76 7.99 15.59 -8.68
N LEU A 77 8.78 15.88 -7.64
CA LEU A 77 9.42 14.85 -6.82
C LEU A 77 8.40 13.87 -6.21
N ARG A 78 7.25 14.38 -5.74
CA ARG A 78 6.20 13.54 -5.12
C ARG A 78 5.50 12.66 -6.14
N ARG A 79 5.24 13.18 -7.34
CA ARG A 79 4.73 12.37 -8.46
C ARG A 79 5.72 11.28 -8.87
N MET A 80 7.01 11.61 -8.90
CA MET A 80 8.06 10.62 -9.16
C MET A 80 8.12 9.54 -8.07
N LEU A 81 7.96 9.90 -6.80
CA LEU A 81 7.87 8.93 -5.70
C LEU A 81 6.63 8.05 -5.81
N ALA A 82 5.48 8.62 -6.19
CA ALA A 82 4.25 7.84 -6.41
C ALA A 82 4.46 6.78 -7.49
N GLU A 83 5.05 7.16 -8.64
CA GLU A 83 5.33 6.24 -9.74
C GLU A 83 6.40 5.20 -9.40
N SER A 84 7.44 5.57 -8.63
CA SER A 84 8.47 4.62 -8.21
C SER A 84 7.90 3.57 -7.26
N PHE A 85 7.07 3.97 -6.29
CA PHE A 85 6.36 3.05 -5.41
C PHE A 85 5.40 2.16 -6.20
N LYS A 86 4.59 2.74 -7.08
CA LYS A 86 3.67 1.97 -7.93
C LYS A 86 4.41 0.90 -8.74
N THR A 87 5.55 1.25 -9.31
CA THR A 87 6.39 0.31 -10.07
C THR A 87 6.99 -0.76 -9.16
N SER A 88 7.53 -0.40 -7.99
CA SER A 88 8.15 -1.38 -7.08
C SER A 88 7.15 -2.40 -6.53
N TRP A 89 5.87 -2.04 -6.45
CA TRP A 89 4.80 -2.89 -5.93
C TRP A 89 4.00 -3.61 -7.02
N ALA A 90 4.19 -3.28 -8.30
CA ALA A 90 3.40 -3.84 -9.40
C ALA A 90 3.46 -5.36 -9.46
N ASP A 91 4.66 -5.94 -9.46
CA ASP A 91 4.86 -7.39 -9.55
C ASP A 91 4.32 -8.11 -8.30
N THR A 92 4.53 -7.54 -7.12
CA THR A 92 4.04 -8.10 -5.85
C THR A 92 2.51 -8.12 -5.80
N LEU A 93 1.86 -7.03 -6.24
CA LEU A 93 0.40 -6.96 -6.28
C LEU A 93 -0.19 -7.93 -7.30
N ALA A 94 0.41 -8.02 -8.50
CA ALA A 94 0.00 -8.96 -9.53
C ALA A 94 0.15 -10.43 -9.06
N PHE A 95 1.26 -10.73 -8.38
CA PHE A 95 1.47 -12.03 -7.74
C PHE A 95 0.38 -12.33 -6.71
N VAL A 96 0.11 -11.41 -5.78
CA VAL A 96 -0.91 -11.60 -4.74
C VAL A 96 -2.31 -11.79 -5.34
N ASP A 97 -2.66 -11.03 -6.37
CA ASP A 97 -3.96 -11.16 -7.04
C ASP A 97 -4.11 -12.53 -7.72
N SER A 98 -3.03 -13.06 -8.32
CA SER A 98 -3.06 -14.40 -8.92
C SER A 98 -3.30 -15.54 -7.91
N PHE A 99 -2.91 -15.36 -6.63
CA PHE A 99 -3.16 -16.36 -5.58
C PHE A 99 -4.62 -16.39 -5.14
N LYS A 100 -5.27 -15.23 -5.09
CA LYS A 100 -6.71 -15.13 -4.77
C LYS A 100 -7.58 -15.87 -5.79
N ASP A 101 -7.22 -15.80 -7.06
CA ASP A 101 -7.96 -16.49 -8.12
C ASP A 101 -7.82 -18.03 -8.01
N MET A 102 -6.71 -18.52 -7.45
CA MET A 102 -6.45 -19.96 -7.28
C MET A 102 -7.21 -20.56 -6.08
N ASP A 103 -7.39 -19.79 -5.00
CA ASP A 103 -8.07 -20.26 -3.79
C ASP A 103 -9.61 -20.38 -3.98
N LEU A 104 -10.22 -19.58 -4.88
CA LEU A 104 -11.66 -19.64 -5.18
C LEU A 104 -12.08 -20.92 -5.92
N ASP A 105 -11.19 -21.55 -6.67
CA ASP A 105 -11.47 -22.81 -7.39
C ASP A 105 -11.42 -24.06 -6.48
N THR A 106 -10.75 -23.97 -5.33
CA THR A 106 -10.60 -25.12 -4.41
C THR A 106 -11.78 -25.31 -3.45
N SER A 107 -12.72 -24.36 -3.41
CA SER A 107 -13.92 -24.43 -2.55
C SER A 107 -15.12 -25.16 -3.20
N SER A 108 -14.94 -25.76 -4.39
CA SER A 108 -16.00 -26.48 -5.12
C SER A 108 -15.90 -28.02 -5.07
N THR A 109 -15.13 -28.60 -4.15
CA THR A 109 -15.11 -30.07 -3.92
C THR A 109 -15.26 -30.39 -2.45
#